data_AF-A0A2V8UJI5-F1
#
_entry.id   AF-A0A2V8UJI5-F1
#
_cell.length_a   1.000
_cell.length_b   1.000
_cell.length_c   1.000
_cell.angle_alpha   90.00
_cell.angle_beta   90.00
_cell.angle_gamma   90.00
#
_symmetry.space_group_name_H-M   'P 1'
#
loop_
_entity.id
_entity.type
_entity.pdbx_description
1 polymer ?
#
loop_
_entity_poly.entity_id
_entity_poly.type
_entity_poly.pdbx_seq_one_letter_code
_entity_poly.pdbx_strand_id
1 'polypeptide(L)'
;MGAASYPPTQKEVAVLRYQFWRKYFNSDPSVIGRSMNLDGRACTIVGILREHHRTPLGFGFSPDVYMPRWLGTTNLAIYARLKPGMPLTEARAGLDTVAKRMDAVKPTTYKYAQNISVSPIAGYARLSAQPETMTIGFFFAVLLAITGLVLLIACVNVASLLLARASARRGEIAIRLALGASRGRLLQQLLAESVLLALLGAVFGLALSQVTATLLARIQLPLPIPIYLQITPDWRVAAYCALLTTLATLVCGLLPAVQSVKESIAPNLKRESKLRLRRALVTAQIATSVIVLTTGFLFLRNLVDANSISPGFDVRHTLRADVNLATRMPNARRIISMKFCASSRSYPAWNPWRRRRTGSLASWREPKP
;
A
#
# COMPACT_ATOMS: atom_id res chain seq x y z
N MET A 1 32.09 13.12 -27.97
CA MET A 1 31.86 11.93 -27.13
C MET A 1 31.07 10.93 -27.95
N GLY A 2 31.75 9.87 -28.40
CA GLY A 2 31.29 8.96 -29.44
C GLY A 2 30.05 8.16 -29.06
N ALA A 3 29.13 8.04 -30.01
CA ALA A 3 28.05 7.08 -29.97
C ALA A 3 28.65 5.69 -29.78
N ALA A 4 28.23 4.98 -28.74
CA ALA A 4 28.48 3.55 -28.62
C ALA A 4 27.80 2.88 -29.81
N SER A 5 28.59 2.52 -30.82
CA SER A 5 28.19 1.79 -32.01
C SER A 5 27.73 0.41 -31.58
N TYR A 6 26.48 0.08 -31.90
CA TYR A 6 25.89 -1.23 -31.71
C TYR A 6 26.66 -2.28 -32.54
N PRO A 7 27.00 -3.47 -32.00
CA PRO A 7 27.37 -4.59 -32.84
C PRO A 7 26.16 -5.00 -33.72
N PRO A 8 26.35 -5.22 -35.03
CA PRO A 8 25.27 -5.20 -36.04
C PRO A 8 24.33 -6.44 -36.09
N THR A 9 24.35 -7.34 -35.11
CA THR A 9 23.72 -8.67 -35.25
C THR A 9 22.88 -9.14 -34.08
N GLN A 10 22.62 -8.32 -33.06
CA GLN A 10 21.78 -8.77 -31.93
C GLN A 10 20.29 -8.60 -32.28
N LYS A 11 19.62 -9.71 -32.62
CA LYS A 11 18.16 -9.75 -32.77
C LYS A 11 17.51 -9.11 -31.55
N GLU A 12 16.70 -8.07 -31.76
CA GLU A 12 15.93 -7.47 -30.69
C GLU A 12 14.87 -8.46 -30.26
N VAL A 13 14.98 -8.93 -29.02
CA VAL A 13 14.10 -9.95 -28.47
C VAL A 13 13.32 -9.37 -27.31
N ALA A 14 12.04 -9.75 -27.22
CA ALA A 14 11.15 -9.34 -26.17
C ALA A 14 10.55 -10.55 -25.46
N VAL A 15 10.41 -10.45 -24.15
CA VAL A 15 9.65 -11.39 -23.33
C VAL A 15 8.42 -10.66 -22.81
N LEU A 16 7.24 -11.23 -23.06
CA LEU A 16 5.97 -10.62 -22.67
C LEU A 16 5.54 -11.09 -21.28
N ARG A 17 4.88 -10.21 -20.53
CA ARG A 17 4.14 -10.60 -19.33
C ARG A 17 2.85 -11.32 -19.72
N TYR A 18 2.46 -12.32 -18.94
CA TYR A 18 1.24 -13.12 -19.17
C TYR A 18 -0.03 -12.28 -19.35
N GLN A 19 -0.23 -11.27 -18.50
CA GLN A 19 -1.42 -10.42 -18.56
C GLN A 19 -1.46 -9.56 -19.83
N PHE A 20 -0.31 -9.07 -20.27
CA PHE A 20 -0.19 -8.31 -21.52
C PHE A 20 -0.49 -9.20 -22.72
N TRP A 21 0.07 -10.42 -22.74
CA TRP A 21 -0.23 -11.43 -23.73
C TRP A 21 -1.73 -11.77 -23.81
N ARG A 22 -2.35 -12.05 -22.67
CA ARG A 22 -3.78 -12.36 -22.59
C ARG A 22 -4.67 -11.22 -23.08
N LYS A 23 -4.32 -9.96 -22.74
CA LYS A 23 -5.13 -8.78 -23.07
C LYS A 23 -4.98 -8.35 -24.53
N TYR A 24 -3.75 -8.32 -25.06
CA TYR A 24 -3.47 -7.74 -26.39
C TYR A 24 -3.34 -8.78 -27.50
N PHE A 25 -3.00 -10.03 -27.17
CA PHE A 25 -2.85 -11.12 -28.12
C PHE A 25 -3.89 -12.23 -27.93
N ASN A 26 -4.94 -11.96 -27.13
CA ASN A 26 -6.07 -12.87 -26.90
C ASN A 26 -5.67 -14.31 -26.48
N SER A 27 -4.55 -14.45 -25.78
CA SER A 27 -3.98 -15.75 -25.36
C SER A 27 -3.58 -16.67 -26.53
N ASP A 28 -3.26 -16.11 -27.70
CA ASP A 28 -2.77 -16.86 -28.86
C ASP A 28 -1.38 -17.45 -28.56
N PRO A 29 -1.15 -18.78 -28.58
CA PRO A 29 0.18 -19.34 -28.35
C PRO A 29 1.16 -19.08 -29.52
N SER A 30 0.66 -18.75 -30.71
CA SER A 30 1.46 -18.56 -31.92
C SER A 30 2.14 -17.18 -32.02
N VAL A 31 2.10 -16.37 -30.95
CA VAL A 31 2.88 -15.12 -30.89
C VAL A 31 4.36 -15.34 -30.71
N ILE A 32 4.79 -16.50 -30.18
CA ILE A 32 6.20 -16.80 -30.05
C ILE A 32 6.81 -16.92 -31.45
N GLY A 33 7.87 -16.15 -31.71
CA GLY A 33 8.50 -16.00 -33.02
C GLY A 33 7.93 -14.87 -33.88
N ARG A 34 6.80 -14.25 -33.51
CA ARG A 34 6.27 -13.08 -34.23
C ARG A 34 7.06 -11.82 -33.88
N SER A 35 7.15 -10.91 -34.85
CA SER A 35 7.71 -9.58 -34.64
C SER A 35 6.64 -8.61 -34.14
N MET A 36 6.93 -7.90 -33.06
CA MET A 36 6.15 -6.77 -32.55
C MET A 36 6.94 -5.49 -32.71
N ASN A 37 6.27 -4.39 -33.03
CA ASN A 37 6.92 -3.09 -33.11
C ASN A 37 6.85 -2.39 -31.76
N LEU A 38 8.01 -2.08 -31.16
CA LEU A 38 8.14 -1.33 -29.92
C LEU A 38 9.00 -0.10 -30.17
N ASP A 39 8.44 1.10 -30.00
CA ASP A 39 9.11 2.39 -30.25
C ASP A 39 9.78 2.49 -31.64
N GLY A 40 9.14 1.90 -32.65
CA GLY A 40 9.65 1.89 -34.04
C GLY A 40 10.71 0.82 -34.31
N ARG A 41 10.96 -0.09 -33.36
CA ARG A 41 11.92 -1.20 -33.49
C ARG A 41 11.20 -2.54 -33.55
N ALA A 42 11.59 -3.37 -34.52
CA ALA A 42 11.03 -4.70 -34.70
C ALA A 42 11.68 -5.68 -33.69
N CYS A 43 10.91 -6.07 -32.68
CA CYS A 43 11.32 -7.00 -31.63
C CYS A 43 10.64 -8.36 -31.84
N THR A 44 11.41 -9.45 -31.89
CA THR A 44 10.85 -10.80 -31.95
C THR A 44 10.43 -11.25 -30.54
N ILE A 45 9.20 -11.71 -30.40
CA ILE A 45 8.72 -12.29 -29.14
C ILE A 45 9.34 -13.67 -28.97
N VAL A 46 10.17 -13.86 -27.94
CA VAL A 46 10.85 -15.15 -27.70
C VAL A 46 10.27 -15.94 -26.54
N GLY A 47 9.39 -15.32 -25.74
CA GLY A 47 8.77 -16.01 -24.62
C GLY A 47 7.72 -15.19 -23.90
N ILE A 48 6.97 -15.91 -23.06
CA ILE A 48 5.92 -15.35 -22.21
C ILE A 48 6.24 -15.76 -20.77
N LEU A 49 6.23 -14.80 -19.85
CA LEU A 49 6.41 -15.05 -18.42
C LEU A 49 5.21 -15.82 -17.86
N ARG A 50 5.45 -16.56 -16.77
CA ARG A 50 4.39 -17.23 -16.02
C ARG A 50 3.37 -16.23 -15.47
N GLU A 51 2.12 -16.65 -15.31
CA GLU A 51 1.02 -15.83 -14.84
C GLU A 51 1.32 -15.08 -13.53
N HIS A 52 1.92 -15.79 -12.56
CA HIS A 52 2.23 -15.25 -11.24
C HIS A 52 3.69 -14.78 -11.10
N HIS A 53 4.34 -14.39 -12.21
CA HIS A 53 5.69 -13.85 -12.16
C HIS A 53 5.72 -12.53 -11.36
N ARG A 54 6.56 -12.48 -10.32
CA ARG A 54 6.79 -11.30 -9.48
C ARG A 54 8.08 -10.61 -9.86
N THR A 55 8.02 -9.28 -9.96
CA THR A 55 9.18 -8.48 -10.36
C THR A 55 10.01 -8.06 -9.14
N PRO A 56 11.35 -7.99 -9.29
CA PRO A 56 12.25 -7.49 -8.25
C PRO A 56 12.08 -5.99 -7.94
N LEU A 57 11.38 -5.24 -8.81
CA LEU A 57 11.18 -3.79 -8.65
C LEU A 57 10.33 -3.47 -7.42
N GLY A 58 9.44 -4.38 -7.01
CA GLY A 58 8.62 -4.26 -5.80
C GLY A 58 7.42 -3.33 -5.97
N PHE A 59 6.69 -3.08 -4.87
CA PHE A 59 5.55 -2.15 -4.78
C PHE A 59 4.46 -2.33 -5.85
N GLY A 60 4.27 -3.55 -6.35
CA GLY A 60 3.29 -3.86 -7.40
C GLY A 60 3.69 -3.41 -8.81
N PHE A 61 4.88 -2.82 -8.99
CA PHE A 61 5.39 -2.42 -10.30
C PHE A 61 5.68 -3.65 -11.16
N SER A 62 4.97 -3.76 -12.28
CA SER A 62 5.10 -4.89 -13.20
C SER A 62 5.13 -4.45 -14.66
N PRO A 63 6.31 -4.40 -15.29
CA PRO A 63 6.43 -4.13 -16.72
C PRO A 63 5.66 -5.15 -17.56
N ASP A 64 5.09 -4.67 -18.65
CA ASP A 64 4.38 -5.52 -19.61
C ASP A 64 5.34 -6.22 -20.59
N VAL A 65 6.49 -5.61 -20.86
CA VAL A 65 7.51 -6.11 -21.79
C VAL A 65 8.90 -6.03 -21.18
N TYR A 66 9.67 -7.11 -21.33
CA TYR A 66 11.06 -7.21 -20.90
C TYR A 66 11.96 -7.33 -22.13
N MET A 67 13.01 -6.51 -22.20
CA MET A 67 13.96 -6.49 -23.31
C MET A 67 15.40 -6.32 -22.79
N PRO A 68 16.40 -6.97 -23.41
CA PRO A 68 17.79 -6.72 -23.08
C PRO A 68 18.17 -5.32 -23.53
N ARG A 69 18.75 -4.52 -22.62
CA ARG A 69 19.22 -3.18 -22.95
C ARG A 69 20.62 -2.94 -22.41
N TRP A 70 21.54 -2.57 -23.28
CA TRP A 70 22.88 -2.12 -22.92
C TRP A 70 22.84 -0.61 -22.73
N LEU A 71 23.02 -0.14 -21.50
CA LEU A 71 23.10 1.30 -21.21
C LEU A 71 24.50 1.64 -20.74
N GLY A 72 25.24 2.41 -21.54
CA GLY A 72 26.61 2.81 -21.22
C GLY A 72 26.73 3.94 -20.18
N THR A 73 25.62 4.61 -19.82
CA THR A 73 25.66 5.89 -19.09
C THR A 73 24.51 6.12 -18.10
N THR A 74 23.80 5.07 -17.66
CA THR A 74 22.58 5.26 -16.83
C THR A 74 22.70 4.61 -15.45
N ASN A 75 22.14 5.27 -14.44
CA ASN A 75 21.93 4.72 -13.11
C ASN A 75 21.06 3.45 -13.22
N LEU A 76 21.68 2.29 -13.03
CA LEU A 76 21.03 0.98 -13.12
C LEU A 76 20.73 0.47 -11.71
N ALA A 77 19.49 0.06 -11.47
CA ALA A 77 19.18 -0.80 -10.33
C ALA A 77 19.74 -2.19 -10.63
N ILE A 78 20.75 -2.62 -9.88
CA ILE A 78 21.36 -3.94 -10.02
C ILE A 78 20.70 -4.89 -9.02
N TYR A 79 20.20 -6.02 -9.52
CA TYR A 79 19.66 -7.09 -8.70
C TYR A 79 20.61 -8.28 -8.70
N ALA A 80 20.98 -8.75 -7.51
CA ALA A 80 21.84 -9.91 -7.34
C ALA A 80 21.20 -10.93 -6.40
N ARG A 81 21.43 -12.22 -6.68
CA ARG A 81 21.04 -13.31 -5.79
C ARG A 81 22.25 -13.71 -4.95
N LEU A 82 22.13 -13.61 -3.63
CA LEU A 82 23.16 -14.08 -2.70
C LEU A 82 23.23 -15.61 -2.70
N LYS A 83 24.42 -16.15 -2.41
CA LYS A 83 24.59 -17.59 -2.18
C LYS A 83 23.74 -18.03 -0.98
N PRO A 84 23.20 -19.26 -0.97
CA PRO A 84 22.47 -19.77 0.18
C PRO A 84 23.29 -19.64 1.47
N GLY A 85 22.71 -19.08 2.53
CA GLY A 85 23.36 -18.91 3.83
C GLY A 85 24.28 -17.68 3.97
N MET A 86 24.57 -16.95 2.88
CA MET A 86 25.43 -15.75 2.95
C MET A 86 24.71 -14.59 3.65
N PRO A 87 25.24 -14.06 4.77
CA PRO A 87 24.66 -12.92 5.44
C PRO A 87 24.84 -11.64 4.59
N LEU A 88 23.88 -10.73 4.73
CA LEU A 88 23.88 -9.47 3.98
C LEU A 88 25.09 -8.58 4.30
N THR A 89 25.62 -8.68 5.53
CA THR A 89 26.80 -7.95 5.99
C THR A 89 28.05 -8.34 5.22
N GLU A 90 28.24 -9.63 4.96
CA GLU A 90 29.35 -10.15 4.15
C GLU A 90 29.22 -9.69 2.69
N ALA A 91 28.01 -9.77 2.13
CA ALA A 91 27.76 -9.29 0.77
C ALA A 91 28.03 -7.78 0.61
N ARG A 92 27.68 -6.98 1.64
CA ARG A 92 27.98 -5.54 1.71
C ARG A 92 29.49 -5.28 1.74
N ALA A 93 30.23 -5.99 2.59
CA ALA A 93 31.69 -5.82 2.69
C ALA A 93 32.41 -6.21 1.39
N GLY A 94 31.96 -7.28 0.73
CA GLY A 94 32.47 -7.68 -0.58
C GLY A 94 32.22 -6.63 -1.66
N LEU A 95 31.01 -6.07 -1.70
CA LEU A 95 30.67 -5.00 -2.66
C LEU A 95 31.42 -3.69 -2.39
N ASP A 96 31.62 -3.31 -1.13
CA ASP A 96 32.43 -2.13 -0.78
C ASP A 96 33.88 -2.27 -1.26
N THR A 97 34.46 -3.48 -1.13
CA THR A 97 35.80 -3.78 -1.64
C THR A 97 35.88 -3.63 -3.17
N VAL A 98 34.88 -4.16 -3.88
CA VAL A 98 34.80 -4.02 -5.35
C VAL A 98 34.59 -2.57 -5.75
N ALA A 99 33.75 -1.83 -5.03
CA ALA A 99 33.49 -0.41 -5.28
C ALA A 99 34.76 0.44 -5.14
N LYS A 100 35.54 0.22 -4.08
CA LYS A 100 36.84 0.88 -3.87
C LYS A 100 37.84 0.56 -4.98
N ARG A 101 37.90 -0.70 -5.44
CA ARG A 101 38.75 -1.09 -6.58
C ARG A 101 38.30 -0.41 -7.88
N MET A 102 36.99 -0.33 -8.12
CA MET A 102 36.42 0.36 -9.27
C MET A 102 36.75 1.86 -9.25
N ASP A 103 36.67 2.49 -8.08
CA ASP A 103 37.06 3.89 -7.88
C ASP A 103 38.55 4.14 -8.17
N ALA A 104 39.41 3.16 -7.90
CA ALA A 104 40.85 3.25 -8.17
C ALA A 104 41.18 3.06 -9.67
N VAL A 105 40.50 2.11 -10.34
CA VAL A 105 40.72 1.79 -11.76
C VAL A 105 40.09 2.83 -12.69
N LYS A 106 38.95 3.40 -12.28
CA LYS A 106 38.19 4.35 -13.09
C LYS A 106 37.85 5.59 -12.25
N PRO A 107 38.82 6.52 -12.05
CA PRO A 107 38.60 7.76 -11.30
C PRO A 107 37.67 8.69 -12.09
N THR A 108 36.38 8.39 -12.06
CA THR A 108 35.30 9.25 -12.56
C THR A 108 34.86 10.23 -11.48
N THR A 109 34.14 11.29 -11.87
CA THR A 109 33.45 12.20 -10.94
C THR A 109 32.49 11.45 -10.01
N TYR A 110 31.98 10.29 -10.43
CA TYR A 110 31.16 9.41 -9.62
C TYR A 110 32.03 8.46 -8.79
N LYS A 111 31.83 8.47 -7.45
CA LYS A 111 32.47 7.56 -6.50
C LYS A 111 31.54 6.40 -6.17
N TYR A 112 31.89 5.19 -6.61
CA TYR A 112 31.11 3.98 -6.40
C TYR A 112 31.02 3.63 -4.90
N ALA A 113 32.11 3.76 -4.14
CA ALA A 113 32.14 3.39 -2.72
C ALA A 113 31.17 4.22 -1.84
N GLN A 114 30.81 5.43 -2.26
CA GLN A 114 29.90 6.30 -1.51
C GLN A 114 28.44 6.18 -1.95
N ASN A 115 28.19 5.67 -3.16
CA ASN A 115 26.85 5.70 -3.77
C ASN A 115 26.23 4.29 -3.96
N ILE A 116 27.00 3.22 -3.79
CA ILE A 116 26.46 1.86 -3.81
C ILE A 116 25.83 1.56 -2.45
N SER A 117 24.50 1.42 -2.44
CA SER A 117 23.76 0.92 -1.27
C SER A 117 23.20 -0.47 -1.56
N VAL A 118 23.35 -1.39 -0.61
CA VAL A 118 22.86 -2.76 -0.72
C VAL A 118 21.72 -2.95 0.26
N SER A 119 20.52 -3.17 -0.28
CA SER A 119 19.30 -3.36 0.49
C SER A 119 18.63 -4.68 0.11
N PRO A 120 18.01 -5.37 1.07
CA PRO A 120 17.18 -6.53 0.77
C PRO A 120 16.08 -6.18 -0.22
N ILE A 121 15.71 -7.15 -1.06
CA ILE A 121 14.72 -6.92 -2.13
C ILE A 121 13.27 -6.96 -1.63
N ALA A 122 13.04 -7.53 -0.44
CA ALA A 122 11.72 -7.75 0.12
C ALA A 122 11.73 -7.66 1.65
N GLY A 123 10.54 -7.54 2.22
CA GLY A 123 10.32 -7.53 3.67
C GLY A 123 10.63 -6.20 4.34
N TYR A 124 10.46 -6.19 5.66
CA TYR A 124 10.65 -5.00 6.50
C TYR A 124 12.04 -4.39 6.35
N ALA A 125 13.07 -5.23 6.18
CA ALA A 125 14.46 -4.78 6.02
C ALA A 125 14.69 -3.94 4.75
N ARG A 126 13.83 -4.03 3.72
CA ARG A 126 13.86 -3.12 2.56
C ARG A 126 13.30 -1.75 2.92
N LEU A 127 12.16 -1.73 3.63
CA LEU A 127 11.46 -0.51 4.04
C LEU A 127 12.28 0.32 5.03
N SER A 128 13.04 -0.33 5.90
CA SER A 128 13.90 0.35 6.88
C SER A 128 15.22 0.86 6.28
N ALA A 129 15.66 0.30 5.15
CA ALA A 129 16.98 0.59 4.59
C ALA A 129 17.02 1.81 3.66
N GLN A 130 15.87 2.30 3.18
CA GLN A 130 15.80 3.44 2.26
C GLN A 130 14.85 4.53 2.79
N PRO A 131 15.33 5.77 2.98
CA PRO A 131 14.51 6.90 3.47
C PRO A 131 13.27 7.14 2.59
N GLU A 132 13.42 7.04 1.27
CA GLU A 132 12.32 7.22 0.31
C GLU A 132 11.20 6.18 0.47
N THR A 133 11.53 4.98 0.97
CA THR A 133 10.55 3.92 1.24
C THR A 133 9.92 4.00 2.63
N MET A 134 10.42 4.87 3.51
CA MET A 134 9.84 5.06 4.86
C MET A 134 8.40 5.57 4.79
N THR A 135 8.07 6.44 3.82
CA THR A 135 6.70 6.94 3.62
C THR A 135 5.72 5.79 3.34
N ILE A 136 6.16 4.78 2.58
CA ILE A 136 5.36 3.59 2.28
C ILE A 136 5.20 2.73 3.54
N GLY A 137 6.26 2.54 4.33
CA GLY A 137 6.20 1.83 5.60
C GLY A 137 5.26 2.49 6.60
N PHE A 138 5.33 3.82 6.72
CA PHE A 138 4.45 4.62 7.55
C PHE A 138 2.98 4.48 7.11
N PHE A 139 2.71 4.53 5.81
CA PHE A 139 1.37 4.32 5.27
C PHE A 139 0.78 2.95 5.69
N PHE A 140 1.54 1.86 5.58
CA PHE A 140 1.08 0.54 6.04
C PHE A 140 0.93 0.47 7.57
N ALA A 141 1.79 1.14 8.33
CA ALA A 141 1.66 1.20 9.79
C ALA A 141 0.37 1.93 10.22
N VAL A 142 0.04 3.03 9.56
CA VAL A 142 -1.22 3.77 9.78
C VAL A 142 -2.43 2.90 9.44
N LEU A 143 -2.40 2.18 8.31
CA LEU A 143 -3.47 1.23 7.96
C LEU A 143 -3.65 0.12 9.01
N LEU A 144 -2.54 -0.42 9.53
CA LEU A 144 -2.59 -1.41 10.59
C LEU A 144 -3.18 -0.84 11.89
N ALA A 145 -2.80 0.39 12.26
CA ALA A 145 -3.35 1.09 13.43
C ALA A 145 -4.87 1.31 13.29
N ILE A 146 -5.33 1.78 12.12
CA ILE A 146 -6.76 1.96 11.84
C ILE A 146 -7.50 0.61 11.92
N THR A 147 -6.93 -0.44 11.32
CA THR A 147 -7.52 -1.79 11.36
C THR A 147 -7.65 -2.30 12.80
N GLY A 148 -6.62 -2.09 13.62
CA GLY A 148 -6.64 -2.43 15.05
C GLY A 148 -7.70 -1.65 15.84
N LEU A 149 -7.89 -0.37 15.52
CA LEU A 149 -8.91 0.46 16.15
C LEU A 149 -10.33 -0.01 15.80
N VAL A 150 -10.57 -0.36 14.53
CA VAL A 150 -11.84 -0.95 14.08
C VAL A 150 -12.11 -2.30 14.76
N LEU A 151 -11.08 -3.14 14.88
CA LEU A 151 -11.19 -4.40 15.62
C LEU A 151 -11.56 -4.15 17.09
N LEU A 152 -10.93 -3.17 17.74
CA LEU A 152 -11.22 -2.82 19.13
C LEU A 152 -12.68 -2.35 19.30
N ILE A 153 -13.19 -1.52 18.39
CA ILE A 153 -14.60 -1.10 18.37
C ILE A 153 -15.51 -2.32 18.27
N ALA A 154 -15.23 -3.25 17.35
CA ALA A 154 -16.01 -4.46 17.19
C ALA A 154 -15.99 -5.33 18.47
N CYS A 155 -14.84 -5.49 19.11
CA CYS A 155 -14.68 -6.21 20.37
C CYS A 155 -15.52 -5.58 21.51
N VAL A 156 -15.51 -4.25 21.64
CA VAL A 156 -16.32 -3.52 22.63
C VAL A 156 -17.81 -3.74 22.39
N ASN A 157 -18.25 -3.77 21.12
CA ASN A 157 -19.65 -4.02 20.76
C ASN A 157 -20.09 -5.42 21.15
N VAL A 158 -19.29 -6.42 20.81
CA VAL A 158 -19.57 -7.82 21.14
C VAL A 158 -19.61 -8.00 22.67
N ALA A 159 -18.64 -7.46 23.40
CA ALA A 159 -18.62 -7.53 24.86
C ALA A 159 -19.86 -6.85 25.48
N SER A 160 -20.26 -5.68 24.96
CA SER A 160 -21.45 -4.95 25.43
C SER A 160 -22.74 -5.72 25.17
N LEU A 161 -22.86 -6.38 24.01
CA LEU A 161 -23.98 -7.24 23.66
C LEU A 161 -24.06 -8.49 24.55
N LEU A 162 -22.92 -9.16 24.78
CA LEU A 162 -22.84 -10.34 25.64
C LEU A 162 -23.18 -9.99 27.09
N LEU A 163 -22.71 -8.84 27.60
CA LEU A 163 -23.10 -8.32 28.91
C LEU A 163 -24.61 -8.05 29.00
N ALA A 164 -25.21 -7.47 27.96
CA ALA A 164 -26.66 -7.23 27.91
C ALA A 164 -27.46 -8.55 27.93
N ARG A 165 -27.05 -9.53 27.10
CA ARG A 165 -27.67 -10.87 27.09
C ARG A 165 -27.52 -11.60 28.42
N ALA A 166 -26.33 -11.54 29.03
CA ALA A 166 -26.09 -12.14 30.34
C ALA A 166 -26.97 -11.49 31.43
N SER A 167 -27.18 -10.17 31.37
CA SER A 167 -28.08 -9.46 32.28
C SER A 167 -29.54 -9.89 32.10
N ALA A 168 -29.99 -10.11 30.86
CA ALA A 168 -31.35 -10.59 30.59
C ALA A 168 -31.57 -12.03 31.06
N ARG A 169 -30.54 -12.88 30.98
CA ARG A 169 -30.58 -14.30 31.41
C ARG A 169 -30.26 -14.53 32.89
N ARG A 170 -30.15 -13.47 33.70
CA ARG A 170 -29.82 -13.57 35.14
C ARG A 170 -30.79 -14.45 35.92
N GLY A 171 -32.10 -14.33 35.65
CA GLY A 171 -33.13 -15.11 36.33
C GLY A 171 -32.95 -16.61 36.10
N GLU A 172 -32.72 -17.01 34.85
CA GLU A 172 -32.47 -18.41 34.47
C GLU A 172 -31.17 -18.94 35.08
N ILE A 173 -30.10 -18.15 35.06
CA ILE A 173 -28.80 -18.52 35.64
C ILE A 173 -28.91 -18.71 37.15
N ALA A 174 -29.66 -17.85 37.85
CA ALA A 174 -29.89 -17.97 39.29
C ALA A 174 -30.68 -19.24 39.66
N ILE A 175 -31.73 -19.56 38.89
CA ILE A 175 -32.51 -20.79 39.09
C ILE A 175 -31.65 -22.04 38.86
N ARG A 176 -30.83 -22.07 37.79
CA ARG A 176 -29.94 -23.21 37.50
C ARG A 176 -28.86 -23.39 38.58
N LEU A 177 -28.32 -22.30 39.12
CA LEU A 177 -27.38 -22.35 40.25
C LEU A 177 -28.05 -22.85 41.53
N ALA A 178 -29.30 -22.45 41.79
CA ALA A 178 -30.09 -22.95 42.93
C ALA A 178 -30.40 -24.45 42.81
N LEU A 179 -30.56 -24.96 41.59
CA LEU A 179 -30.71 -26.38 41.28
C LEU A 179 -29.37 -27.17 41.28
N GLY A 180 -28.25 -26.55 41.66
CA GLY A 180 -26.96 -27.23 41.82
C GLY A 180 -26.09 -27.31 40.55
N ALA A 181 -26.40 -26.57 39.49
CA ALA A 181 -25.56 -26.55 38.29
C ALA A 181 -24.16 -25.98 38.59
N SER A 182 -23.10 -26.65 38.11
CA SER A 182 -21.74 -26.17 38.30
C SER A 182 -21.47 -24.90 37.49
N ARG A 183 -20.72 -23.95 38.08
CA ARG A 183 -20.30 -22.70 37.45
C ARG A 183 -19.57 -22.92 36.12
N GLY A 184 -18.78 -24.00 36.05
CA GLY A 184 -18.06 -24.40 34.84
C GLY A 184 -18.99 -24.76 33.68
N ARG A 185 -20.12 -25.43 33.93
CA ARG A 185 -21.08 -25.81 32.89
C ARG A 185 -21.79 -24.59 32.29
N LEU A 186 -22.09 -23.58 33.12
CA LEU A 186 -22.64 -22.29 32.65
C LEU A 186 -21.62 -21.48 31.84
N LEU A 187 -20.36 -21.43 32.30
CA LEU A 187 -19.26 -20.79 31.58
C LEU A 187 -18.99 -21.46 30.22
N GLN A 188 -18.96 -22.79 30.18
CA GLN A 188 -18.78 -23.56 28.94
C GLN A 188 -19.89 -23.27 27.92
N GLN A 189 -21.15 -23.18 28.37
CA GLN A 189 -22.26 -22.86 27.48
C GLN A 189 -22.13 -21.46 26.87
N LEU A 190 -21.80 -20.45 27.67
CA LEU A 190 -21.62 -19.07 27.19
C LEU A 190 -20.40 -18.93 26.26
N LEU A 191 -19.33 -19.66 26.56
CA LEU A 191 -18.14 -19.72 25.70
C LEU A 191 -18.44 -20.44 24.39
N ALA A 192 -19.19 -21.54 24.41
CA ALA A 192 -19.59 -22.25 23.19
C ALA A 192 -20.45 -21.36 22.26
N GLU A 193 -21.39 -20.59 22.81
CA GLU A 193 -22.18 -19.62 22.02
C GLU A 193 -21.29 -18.53 21.42
N SER A 194 -20.32 -18.02 22.19
CA SER A 194 -19.36 -17.02 21.73
C SER A 194 -18.42 -17.55 20.63
N VAL A 195 -17.93 -18.78 20.80
CA VAL A 195 -17.07 -19.46 19.83
C VAL A 195 -17.83 -19.75 18.53
N LEU A 196 -19.09 -20.18 18.61
CA LEU A 196 -19.92 -20.41 17.43
C LEU A 196 -20.11 -19.12 16.62
N LEU A 197 -20.44 -18.01 17.29
CA LEU A 197 -20.56 -16.70 16.65
C LEU A 197 -19.23 -16.25 16.03
N ALA A 198 -18.12 -16.47 16.72
CA ALA A 198 -16.79 -16.13 16.22
C ALA A 198 -16.40 -16.95 14.98
N LEU A 199 -16.71 -18.25 14.95
CA LEU A 199 -16.47 -19.13 13.81
C LEU A 199 -17.28 -18.69 12.59
N LEU A 200 -18.58 -18.43 12.76
CA LEU A 200 -19.44 -17.92 11.68
C LEU A 200 -18.95 -16.57 11.15
N GLY A 201 -18.58 -15.66 12.05
CA GLY A 201 -18.01 -14.36 11.70
C GLY A 201 -16.67 -14.49 10.96
N ALA A 202 -15.79 -15.40 11.37
CA ALA A 202 -14.50 -15.65 10.73
C ALA A 202 -14.68 -16.21 9.31
N VAL A 203 -15.54 -17.22 9.13
CA VAL A 203 -15.84 -17.79 7.81
C VAL A 203 -16.43 -16.71 6.89
N PHE A 204 -17.40 -15.94 7.36
CA PHE A 204 -18.01 -14.86 6.59
C PHE A 204 -16.99 -13.75 6.25
N GLY A 205 -16.14 -13.37 7.20
CA GLY A 205 -15.10 -12.36 7.01
C GLY A 205 -14.04 -12.79 5.99
N LEU A 206 -13.61 -14.05 6.02
CA LEU A 206 -12.68 -14.60 5.02
C LEU A 206 -13.30 -14.64 3.61
N ALA A 207 -14.57 -15.04 3.51
CA ALA A 207 -15.30 -15.01 2.23
C ALA A 207 -15.42 -13.59 1.68
N LEU A 208 -15.80 -12.63 2.53
CA LEU A 208 -15.90 -11.21 2.16
C LEU A 208 -14.55 -10.62 1.77
N SER A 209 -13.47 -10.98 2.47
CA SER A 209 -12.10 -10.59 2.12
C SER A 209 -11.71 -11.05 0.72
N GLN A 210 -12.10 -12.26 0.32
CA GLN A 210 -11.78 -12.77 -1.01
C GLN A 210 -12.56 -12.02 -2.10
N VAL A 211 -13.87 -11.78 -1.88
CA VAL A 211 -14.70 -11.03 -2.82
C VAL A 211 -14.17 -9.60 -2.98
N THR A 212 -13.92 -8.90 -1.87
CA THR A 212 -13.39 -7.52 -1.89
C THR A 212 -12.00 -7.44 -2.51
N ALA A 213 -11.11 -8.40 -2.25
CA ALA A 213 -9.80 -8.47 -2.91
C ALA A 213 -9.93 -8.59 -4.44
N THR A 214 -10.86 -9.44 -4.93
CA THR A 214 -11.09 -9.59 -6.37
C THR A 214 -11.71 -8.34 -7.01
N LEU A 215 -12.60 -7.64 -6.31
CA LEU A 215 -13.20 -6.39 -6.77
C LEU A 215 -12.15 -5.27 -6.82
N LEU A 216 -11.33 -5.14 -5.77
CA LEU A 216 -10.28 -4.13 -5.69
C LEU A 216 -9.21 -4.34 -6.77
N ALA A 217 -8.87 -5.59 -7.08
CA ALA A 217 -7.93 -5.92 -8.16
C ALA A 217 -8.44 -5.55 -9.57
N ARG A 218 -9.75 -5.31 -9.75
CA ARG A 218 -10.34 -4.87 -11.02
C ARG A 218 -10.31 -3.35 -11.20
N ILE A 219 -10.12 -2.59 -10.12
CA ILE A 219 -10.08 -1.13 -10.18
C ILE A 219 -8.74 -0.70 -10.76
N GLN A 220 -8.73 -0.15 -11.98
CA GLN A 220 -7.57 0.55 -12.50
C GLN A 220 -7.46 1.92 -11.81
N LEU A 221 -6.50 2.06 -10.90
CA LEU A 221 -6.14 3.37 -10.39
C LEU A 221 -5.63 4.24 -11.56
N PRO A 222 -6.07 5.50 -11.69
CA PRO A 222 -5.58 6.43 -12.71
C PRO A 222 -4.18 6.94 -12.35
N LEU A 223 -3.27 6.02 -12.05
CA LEU A 223 -1.86 6.30 -11.83
C LEU A 223 -1.12 6.09 -13.15
N PRO A 224 -0.13 6.93 -13.49
CA PRO A 224 0.68 6.77 -14.71
C PRO A 224 1.59 5.53 -14.69
N ILE A 225 1.41 4.62 -13.73
CA ILE A 225 2.25 3.46 -13.48
C ILE A 225 1.36 2.22 -13.26
N PRO A 226 1.60 1.10 -13.99
CA PRO A 226 0.80 -0.10 -13.84
C PRO A 226 1.14 -0.84 -12.53
N ILE A 227 0.44 -0.48 -11.44
CA ILE A 227 0.48 -1.18 -10.16
C ILE A 227 -0.60 -2.26 -10.18
N TYR A 228 -0.19 -3.52 -10.17
CA TYR A 228 -1.12 -4.65 -10.04
C TYR A 228 -1.10 -5.15 -8.59
N LEU A 229 -2.18 -4.92 -7.84
CA LEU A 229 -2.37 -5.54 -6.52
C LEU A 229 -2.67 -7.03 -6.69
N GLN A 230 -1.64 -7.86 -6.61
CA GLN A 230 -1.81 -9.30 -6.48
C GLN A 230 -2.08 -9.66 -5.01
N ILE A 231 -3.35 -9.66 -4.62
CA ILE A 231 -3.79 -10.15 -3.31
C ILE A 231 -3.98 -11.67 -3.44
N THR A 232 -2.93 -12.42 -3.13
CA THR A 232 -3.01 -13.88 -3.04
C THR A 232 -3.41 -14.30 -1.63
N PRO A 233 -4.33 -15.25 -1.45
CA PRO A 233 -4.61 -15.84 -0.15
C PRO A 233 -3.32 -16.37 0.48
N ASP A 234 -2.95 -15.87 1.66
CA ASP A 234 -1.78 -16.31 2.40
C ASP A 234 -2.23 -16.97 3.71
N TRP A 235 -1.82 -18.22 3.93
CA TRP A 235 -2.16 -18.96 5.14
C TRP A 235 -1.63 -18.28 6.41
N ARG A 236 -0.54 -17.50 6.32
CA ARG A 236 0.03 -16.76 7.46
C ARG A 236 -0.91 -15.64 7.89
N VAL A 237 -1.55 -14.97 6.92
CA VAL A 237 -2.57 -13.96 7.19
C VAL A 237 -3.81 -14.62 7.77
N ALA A 238 -4.23 -15.78 7.24
CA ALA A 238 -5.33 -16.55 7.81
C ALA A 238 -5.04 -17.00 9.26
N ALA A 239 -3.83 -17.47 9.55
CA ALA A 239 -3.40 -17.84 10.89
C ALA A 239 -3.36 -16.64 11.84
N TYR A 240 -2.90 -15.48 11.37
CA TYR A 240 -2.93 -14.23 12.13
C TYR A 240 -4.37 -13.79 12.45
N CYS A 241 -5.27 -13.85 11.46
CA CYS A 241 -6.69 -13.58 11.67
C CYS A 241 -7.31 -14.57 12.67
N ALA A 242 -7.02 -15.87 12.53
CA ALA A 242 -7.50 -16.90 13.46
C ALA A 242 -7.01 -16.64 14.89
N LEU A 243 -5.74 -16.26 15.06
CA LEU A 243 -5.18 -15.89 16.36
C LEU A 243 -5.91 -14.67 16.96
N LEU A 244 -6.10 -13.60 16.17
CA LEU A 244 -6.80 -12.41 16.62
C LEU A 244 -8.26 -12.69 16.98
N THR A 245 -8.98 -13.46 16.17
CA THR A 245 -10.37 -13.84 16.46
C THR A 245 -10.44 -14.68 17.72
N THR A 246 -9.51 -15.60 17.94
CA THR A 246 -9.44 -16.41 19.15
C THR A 246 -9.20 -15.55 20.38
N LEU A 247 -8.22 -14.64 20.33
CA LEU A 247 -7.93 -13.70 21.42
C LEU A 247 -9.11 -12.77 21.70
N ALA A 248 -9.73 -12.22 20.66
CA ALA A 248 -10.92 -11.37 20.78
C ALA A 248 -12.08 -12.12 21.42
N THR A 249 -12.34 -13.36 21.01
CA THR A 249 -13.42 -14.20 21.56
C THR A 249 -13.16 -14.58 23.00
N LEU A 250 -11.91 -14.89 23.36
CA LEU A 250 -11.52 -15.16 24.75
C LEU A 250 -11.73 -13.91 25.62
N VAL A 251 -11.21 -12.76 25.20
CA VAL A 251 -11.32 -11.51 25.96
C VAL A 251 -12.78 -11.08 26.08
N CYS A 252 -13.51 -10.98 24.97
CA CYS A 252 -14.89 -10.54 24.95
C CYS A 252 -15.88 -11.57 25.51
N GLY A 253 -15.57 -12.86 25.46
CA GLY A 253 -16.42 -13.95 25.94
C GLY A 253 -16.21 -14.29 27.42
N LEU A 254 -14.97 -14.38 27.90
CA LEU A 254 -14.69 -14.70 29.30
C LEU A 254 -14.99 -13.55 30.26
N LEU A 255 -14.64 -12.30 29.91
CA LEU A 255 -14.83 -11.17 30.83
C LEU A 255 -16.30 -11.02 31.29
N PRO A 256 -17.30 -11.02 30.38
CA PRO A 256 -18.71 -10.97 30.76
C PRO A 256 -19.19 -12.23 31.49
N ALA A 257 -18.72 -13.41 31.07
CA ALA A 257 -19.17 -14.69 31.62
C ALA A 257 -18.67 -14.92 33.05
N VAL A 258 -17.44 -14.53 33.37
CA VAL A 258 -16.91 -14.61 34.73
C VAL A 258 -17.60 -13.59 35.65
N GLN A 259 -17.89 -12.39 35.13
CA GLN A 259 -18.63 -11.38 35.88
C GLN A 259 -20.08 -11.81 36.19
N SER A 260 -20.78 -12.48 35.26
CA SER A 260 -22.17 -12.90 35.49
C SER A 260 -22.29 -13.97 36.58
N VAL A 261 -21.35 -14.91 36.65
CA VAL A 261 -21.33 -16.01 37.63
C VAL A 261 -20.93 -15.54 39.03
N LYS A 262 -20.01 -14.57 39.15
CA LYS A 262 -19.62 -14.02 40.46
C LYS A 262 -20.73 -13.21 41.13
N GLU A 263 -21.70 -12.73 40.36
CA GLU A 263 -22.66 -11.71 40.81
C GLU A 263 -24.04 -12.24 41.21
N SER A 264 -24.36 -13.50 40.92
CA SER A 264 -25.62 -14.14 41.32
C SER A 264 -25.74 -14.36 42.84
N ILE A 265 -24.73 -13.99 43.63
CA ILE A 265 -24.63 -14.30 45.07
C ILE A 265 -24.70 -13.04 45.96
N ALA A 266 -24.60 -11.82 45.42
CA ALA A 266 -24.64 -10.58 46.23
C ALA A 266 -25.45 -9.46 45.55
N PRO A 267 -26.75 -9.30 45.87
CA PRO A 267 -27.53 -8.16 45.41
C PRO A 267 -27.28 -6.96 46.34
N ASN A 268 -27.07 -5.77 45.77
CA ASN A 268 -27.55 -4.47 46.28
C ASN A 268 -26.62 -3.25 46.36
N LEU A 269 -25.33 -3.26 46.00
CA LEU A 269 -24.53 -2.01 46.04
C LEU A 269 -23.75 -1.60 44.77
N LYS A 270 -23.85 -2.33 43.65
CA LYS A 270 -23.03 -2.06 42.44
C LYS A 270 -23.81 -1.78 41.13
N ARG A 271 -25.10 -1.41 41.19
CA ARG A 271 -25.92 -1.18 39.99
C ARG A 271 -25.55 0.13 39.26
N GLU A 272 -25.25 1.20 40.00
CA GLU A 272 -24.86 2.50 39.41
C GLU A 272 -23.48 2.49 38.74
N SER A 273 -22.47 1.91 39.39
CA SER A 273 -21.10 1.87 38.87
C SER A 273 -21.00 1.10 37.52
N LYS A 274 -21.88 0.12 37.31
CA LYS A 274 -21.98 -0.63 36.03
C LYS A 274 -22.72 0.12 34.94
N LEU A 275 -23.76 0.88 35.30
CA LEU A 275 -24.38 1.82 34.37
C LEU A 275 -23.37 2.88 33.92
N ARG A 276 -22.49 3.34 34.83
CA ARG A 276 -21.37 4.24 34.49
C ARG A 276 -20.33 3.58 33.60
N LEU A 277 -19.87 2.36 33.90
CA LEU A 277 -18.90 1.65 33.05
C LEU A 277 -19.46 1.33 31.66
N ARG A 278 -20.72 0.87 31.58
CA ARG A 278 -21.40 0.62 30.30
C ARG A 278 -21.59 1.92 29.51
N ARG A 279 -22.05 3.00 30.17
CA ARG A 279 -22.16 4.31 29.54
C ARG A 279 -20.80 4.77 29.03
N ALA A 280 -19.73 4.67 29.82
CA ALA A 280 -18.37 5.01 29.44
C ALA A 280 -17.86 4.19 28.25
N LEU A 281 -18.10 2.87 28.22
CA LEU A 281 -17.75 2.02 27.08
C LEU A 281 -18.49 2.44 25.81
N VAL A 282 -19.79 2.73 25.91
CA VAL A 282 -20.60 3.20 24.79
C VAL A 282 -20.16 4.61 24.34
N THR A 283 -19.83 5.51 25.27
CA THR A 283 -19.33 6.86 24.92
C THR A 283 -17.97 6.77 24.24
N ALA A 284 -17.06 5.96 24.77
CA ALA A 284 -15.75 5.71 24.16
C ALA A 284 -15.90 5.11 22.77
N GLN A 285 -16.78 4.12 22.59
CA GLN A 285 -17.08 3.51 21.30
C GLN A 285 -17.61 4.52 20.28
N ILE A 286 -18.59 5.34 20.67
CA ILE A 286 -19.16 6.38 19.80
C ILE A 286 -18.07 7.39 19.43
N ALA A 287 -17.29 7.86 20.41
CA ALA A 287 -16.18 8.78 20.16
C ALA A 287 -15.14 8.18 19.20
N THR A 288 -14.72 6.93 19.40
CA THR A 288 -13.79 6.24 18.49
C THR A 288 -14.38 6.06 17.09
N SER A 289 -15.66 5.71 16.99
CA SER A 289 -16.34 5.54 15.70
C SER A 289 -16.41 6.86 14.93
N VAL A 290 -16.72 7.96 15.62
CA VAL A 290 -16.73 9.31 15.03
C VAL A 290 -15.33 9.67 14.56
N ILE A 291 -14.28 9.47 15.38
CA ILE A 291 -12.89 9.75 14.97
C ILE A 291 -12.54 8.96 13.71
N VAL A 292 -12.78 7.65 13.67
CA VAL A 292 -12.46 6.81 12.51
C VAL A 292 -13.22 7.25 11.26
N LEU A 293 -14.53 7.52 11.39
CA LEU A 293 -15.36 7.97 10.27
C LEU A 293 -14.92 9.34 9.76
N THR A 294 -14.66 10.29 10.65
CA THR A 294 -14.20 11.64 10.28
C THR A 294 -12.82 11.58 9.64
N THR A 295 -11.87 10.82 10.18
CA THR A 295 -10.54 10.63 9.57
C THR A 295 -10.64 9.95 8.21
N GLY A 296 -11.45 8.90 8.08
CA GLY A 296 -11.68 8.22 6.80
C GLY A 296 -12.32 9.13 5.76
N PHE A 297 -13.35 9.90 6.15
CA PHE A 297 -14.00 10.88 5.29
C PHE A 297 -13.05 12.00 4.87
N LEU A 298 -12.29 12.57 5.81
CA LEU A 298 -11.26 13.57 5.50
C LEU A 298 -10.19 13.01 4.58
N PHE A 299 -9.78 11.76 4.74
CA PHE A 299 -8.82 11.12 3.85
C PHE A 299 -9.39 10.98 2.44
N LEU A 300 -10.62 10.47 2.29
CA LEU A 300 -11.31 10.38 1.00
C LEU A 300 -11.47 11.74 0.35
N ARG A 301 -11.88 12.75 1.12
CA ARG A 301 -12.00 14.13 0.66
C ARG A 301 -10.65 14.67 0.22
N ASN A 302 -9.59 14.50 1.01
CA ASN A 302 -8.24 14.92 0.63
C ASN A 302 -7.75 14.18 -0.62
N LEU A 303 -8.11 12.91 -0.81
CA LEU A 303 -7.76 12.16 -2.02
C LEU A 303 -8.47 12.72 -3.26
N VAL A 304 -9.76 13.04 -3.14
CA VAL A 304 -10.55 13.68 -4.20
C VAL A 304 -10.02 15.09 -4.49
N ASP A 305 -9.78 15.86 -3.42
CA ASP A 305 -9.27 17.22 -3.51
C ASP A 305 -7.85 17.20 -4.13
N ALA A 306 -6.98 16.28 -3.74
CA ALA A 306 -5.64 16.10 -4.33
C ALA A 306 -5.68 15.78 -5.82
N ASN A 307 -6.67 15.02 -6.29
CA ASN A 307 -6.90 14.81 -7.72
C ASN A 307 -7.42 16.06 -8.44
N SER A 308 -7.93 17.04 -7.70
CA SER A 308 -8.49 18.30 -8.23
C SER A 308 -7.61 19.52 -8.00
N ILE A 309 -6.46 19.38 -7.29
CA ILE A 309 -5.50 20.47 -7.06
C ILE A 309 -5.09 21.01 -8.43
N SER A 310 -5.63 22.19 -8.75
CA SER A 310 -5.33 22.91 -9.97
C SER A 310 -3.88 23.37 -9.87
N PRO A 311 -2.94 22.85 -10.68
CA PRO A 311 -1.51 23.11 -10.53
C PRO A 311 -1.11 24.54 -10.98
N GLY A 312 -2.06 25.48 -11.04
CA GLY A 312 -1.87 26.86 -11.50
C GLY A 312 -1.87 27.03 -13.02
N PHE A 313 -2.16 25.98 -13.79
CA PHE A 313 -2.30 25.99 -15.24
C PHE A 313 -3.51 25.15 -15.69
N ASP A 314 -4.07 25.45 -16.86
CA ASP A 314 -5.30 24.84 -17.37
C ASP A 314 -5.09 23.36 -17.75
N VAL A 315 -5.44 22.44 -16.85
CA VAL A 315 -5.33 20.99 -17.07
C VAL A 315 -6.34 20.44 -18.09
N ARG A 316 -7.40 21.18 -18.43
CA ARG A 316 -8.46 20.71 -19.36
C ARG A 316 -8.12 20.97 -20.81
N HIS A 317 -7.35 22.03 -21.08
CA HIS A 317 -6.90 22.38 -22.43
C HIS A 317 -5.37 22.29 -22.62
N THR A 318 -4.63 21.81 -21.61
CA THR A 318 -3.20 21.51 -21.75
C THR A 318 -2.98 20.05 -22.10
N LEU A 319 -2.62 19.80 -23.36
CA LEU A 319 -2.14 18.50 -23.82
C LEU A 319 -0.70 18.30 -23.35
N ARG A 320 -0.50 17.37 -22.40
CA ARG A 320 0.82 16.80 -22.13
C ARG A 320 1.05 15.65 -23.10
N ALA A 321 1.85 15.89 -24.14
CA ALA A 321 2.35 14.84 -25.00
C ALA A 321 3.71 14.37 -24.47
N ASP A 322 3.75 13.19 -23.84
CA ASP A 322 5.01 12.51 -23.55
C ASP A 322 5.53 11.88 -24.85
N VAL A 323 6.29 12.67 -25.62
CA VAL A 323 6.95 12.20 -26.84
C VAL A 323 8.21 11.45 -26.44
N ASN A 324 8.12 10.12 -26.40
CA ASN A 324 9.30 9.27 -26.27
C ASN A 324 10.10 9.34 -27.56
N LEU A 325 11.07 10.26 -27.59
CA LEU A 325 11.97 10.41 -28.72
C LEU A 325 12.80 9.14 -28.85
N ALA A 326 12.50 8.33 -29.87
CA ALA A 326 13.36 7.24 -30.30
C ALA A 326 14.78 7.80 -30.45
N THR A 327 15.74 7.18 -29.76
CA THR A 327 17.08 7.71 -29.44
C THR A 327 17.97 7.96 -30.68
N ARG A 328 17.42 7.81 -31.89
CA ARG A 328 18.15 7.78 -33.17
C ARG A 328 17.99 9.03 -34.02
N MET A 329 17.26 10.06 -33.57
CA MET A 329 17.27 11.35 -34.27
C MET A 329 18.24 12.33 -33.59
N PRO A 330 19.48 12.48 -34.09
CA PRO A 330 20.45 13.42 -33.52
C PRO A 330 19.95 14.89 -33.52
N ASN A 331 18.91 15.21 -34.30
CA ASN A 331 18.34 16.55 -34.42
C ASN A 331 16.87 16.69 -33.97
N ALA A 332 16.23 15.66 -33.41
CA ALA A 332 14.80 15.74 -33.07
C ALA A 332 14.45 16.76 -31.99
N ARG A 333 15.34 16.94 -30.99
CA ARG A 333 15.17 17.99 -29.96
C ARG A 333 15.09 19.39 -30.57
N ARG A 334 15.82 19.66 -31.66
CA ARG A 334 15.88 20.97 -32.34
C ARG A 334 14.70 21.20 -33.28
N ILE A 335 14.24 20.16 -33.99
CA ILE A 335 13.13 20.26 -34.94
C ILE A 335 11.79 20.42 -34.23
N ILE A 336 11.59 19.73 -33.10
CA ILE A 336 10.34 19.83 -32.33
C ILE A 336 10.30 21.13 -31.52
N SER A 337 11.42 21.58 -30.92
CA SER A 337 11.44 22.88 -30.23
C SER A 337 11.15 24.04 -31.18
N MET A 338 11.67 24.01 -32.42
CA MET A 338 11.35 25.02 -33.45
C MET A 338 9.90 24.96 -33.92
N LYS A 339 9.33 23.77 -34.18
CA LYS A 339 7.92 23.64 -34.62
C LYS A 339 6.92 23.97 -33.52
N PHE A 340 7.18 23.59 -32.28
CA PHE A 340 6.29 23.89 -31.15
C PHE A 340 6.33 25.38 -30.78
N CYS A 341 7.51 26.02 -30.86
CA CYS A 341 7.64 27.46 -30.62
C CYS A 341 7.08 28.32 -31.76
N ALA A 342 7.06 27.80 -33.00
CA ALA A 342 6.43 28.46 -34.14
C ALA A 342 4.88 28.41 -34.07
N SER A 343 4.29 27.37 -33.47
CA SER A 343 2.84 27.24 -33.31
C SER A 343 2.30 27.84 -32.01
N SER A 344 3.14 28.12 -31.00
CA SER A 344 2.72 28.62 -29.69
C SER A 344 2.75 30.15 -29.55
N ARG A 345 2.59 30.91 -30.64
CA ARG A 345 2.76 32.37 -30.70
C ARG A 345 1.66 33.19 -29.99
N SER A 346 1.04 32.64 -28.94
CA SER A 346 -0.08 33.28 -28.23
C SER A 346 -0.15 32.87 -26.76
N TYR A 347 0.93 33.05 -26.00
CA TYR A 347 0.83 33.14 -24.54
C TYR A 347 1.69 34.31 -24.04
N PRO A 348 1.13 35.28 -23.29
CA PRO A 348 1.90 36.39 -22.76
C PRO A 348 2.92 35.86 -21.75
N ALA A 349 4.17 36.33 -21.88
CA ALA A 349 5.29 35.94 -21.04
C ALA A 349 4.97 36.11 -19.54
N TRP A 350 5.17 35.04 -18.79
CA TRP A 350 4.98 34.99 -17.34
C TRP A 350 6.03 35.86 -16.62
N ASN A 351 5.58 36.86 -15.85
CA ASN A 351 6.42 37.69 -14.99
C ASN A 351 6.12 37.37 -13.51
N PRO A 352 7.04 36.73 -12.76
CA PRO A 352 6.77 36.22 -11.42
C PRO A 352 6.55 37.29 -10.33
N TRP A 353 6.71 38.59 -10.63
CA TRP A 353 6.78 39.65 -9.60
C TRP A 353 5.59 40.61 -9.53
N ARG A 354 4.44 40.29 -10.13
CA ARG A 354 3.25 41.16 -10.00
C ARG A 354 2.46 40.83 -8.73
N ARG A 355 2.96 41.25 -7.56
CA ARG A 355 2.17 41.35 -6.32
C ARG A 355 1.00 42.32 -6.55
N ARG A 356 -0.22 41.87 -6.26
CA ARG A 356 -1.43 42.72 -6.20
C ARG A 356 -1.28 43.76 -5.08
N ARG A 357 -1.17 45.05 -5.45
CA ARG A 357 -1.52 46.19 -4.60
C ARG A 357 -2.96 46.59 -4.87
N THR A 358 -3.83 46.33 -3.92
CA THR A 358 -5.12 47.00 -3.64
C THR A 358 -5.59 46.39 -2.32
N GLY A 359 -5.81 47.04 -1.19
CA GLY A 359 -5.76 48.43 -0.74
C GLY A 359 -6.58 48.47 0.57
N SER A 360 -6.01 48.94 1.68
CA SER A 360 -6.77 49.39 2.86
C SER A 360 -5.87 50.32 3.66
N LEU A 361 -6.36 51.53 3.86
CA LEU A 361 -5.71 52.61 4.60
C LEU A 361 -5.46 52.24 6.06
N ALA A 362 -4.26 52.53 6.56
CA ALA A 362 -4.03 52.95 7.93
C ALA A 362 -2.77 53.84 7.95
N SER A 363 -3.01 55.10 8.28
CA SER A 363 -2.06 56.20 8.52
C SER A 363 -0.86 55.80 9.38
N TRP A 364 0.34 56.29 9.06
CA TRP A 364 1.29 56.87 10.03
C TRP A 364 2.32 57.74 9.29
N ARG A 365 2.51 58.96 9.79
CA ARG A 365 3.32 60.05 9.22
C ARG A 365 4.82 59.78 9.35
N GLU A 366 5.58 60.22 8.34
CA GLU A 366 7.03 60.46 8.43
C GLU A 366 7.33 61.65 9.36
N PRO A 367 8.57 61.73 9.86
CA PRO A 367 9.31 62.96 9.68
C PRO A 367 10.68 62.72 9.05
N LYS A 368 10.96 63.52 8.01
CA LYS A 368 12.29 63.87 7.51
C LYS A 368 12.91 64.99 8.38
N PRO A 369 14.19 65.38 8.16
CA PRO A 369 15.18 64.86 7.20
C PRO A 369 16.32 64.06 7.82
#